data_AF-A0A2W4Q052-F1
#
_entry.id   AF-A0A2W4Q052-F1
#
_cell.length_a   1.000
_cell.length_b   1.000
_cell.length_c   1.000
_cell.angle_alpha   90.00
_cell.angle_beta   90.00
_cell.angle_gamma   90.00
#
_symmetry.space_group_name_H-M   'P 1'
#
loop_
_entity.id
_entity.type
_entity.pdbx_description
1 polymer ?
#
loop_
_entity_poly.entity_id
_entity_poly.type
_entity_poly.pdbx_seq_one_letter_code
_entity_poly.pdbx_strand_id
1 'polypeptide(L)'
;PKQERWLSRYLGDLGVPVCIGVGGTIDAWSGRTPRAPRWMIRANLEWLYRIVRFGRYRRSVPPLAGFLLLVVRERLRRAGRGGPRSG
;
A
#
# COMPACT_ATOMS: atom_id res chain seq x y z
N PRO A 1 -13.23 4.94 11.17
CA PRO A 1 -14.44 5.46 10.49
C PRO A 1 -14.68 6.96 10.78
N LYS A 2 -13.87 7.85 10.18
CA LYS A 2 -14.07 9.32 10.28
C LYS A 2 -14.94 9.86 9.14
N GLN A 3 -14.75 9.35 7.93
CA GLN A 3 -15.49 9.77 6.73
C GLN A 3 -16.98 9.43 6.83
N GLU A 4 -17.33 8.22 7.26
CA GLU A 4 -18.74 7.81 7.44
C GLU A 4 -19.49 8.67 8.45
N ARG A 5 -18.86 9.04 9.58
CA ARG A 5 -19.47 9.91 10.59
C ARG A 5 -19.68 11.34 10.11
N TRP A 6 -18.79 11.82 9.25
CA TRP A 6 -18.94 13.14 8.63
C TRP A 6 -20.06 13.11 7.60
N LEU A 7 -20.08 12.09 6.72
CA LEU A 7 -21.18 11.87 5.78
C LEU A 7 -22.52 11.80 6.51
N SER A 8 -22.65 10.97 7.56
CA SER A 8 -23.90 10.81 8.30
C SER A 8 -24.38 12.10 8.98
N ARG A 9 -23.47 13.00 9.34
CA ARG A 9 -23.80 14.26 10.00
C ARG A 9 -24.28 15.34 9.04
N TYR A 10 -23.81 15.33 7.79
CA TYR A 10 -24.07 16.40 6.82
C TYR A 10 -24.85 15.94 5.58
N LEU A 11 -25.16 14.64 5.46
CA LEU A 11 -25.88 14.08 4.30
C LEU A 11 -27.21 14.80 4.03
N GLY A 12 -27.95 15.12 5.10
CA GLY A 12 -29.25 15.79 5.01
C GLY A 12 -29.16 17.24 4.53
N ASP A 13 -28.06 17.93 4.84
CA ASP A 13 -27.86 19.35 4.50
C ASP A 13 -27.20 19.52 3.12
N LEU A 14 -26.55 18.48 2.59
CA LEU A 14 -25.83 18.53 1.32
C LEU A 14 -26.76 18.58 0.09
N GLY A 15 -28.01 18.11 0.21
CA GLY A 15 -29.00 18.14 -0.88
C GLY A 15 -28.58 17.39 -2.14
N VAL A 16 -27.61 16.46 -2.05
CA VAL A 16 -27.11 15.68 -3.19
C VAL A 16 -27.69 14.26 -3.19
N PRO A 17 -27.94 13.66 -4.36
CA PRO A 17 -28.55 12.34 -4.46
C PRO A 17 -27.63 11.21 -3.96
N VAL A 18 -26.31 11.39 -4.01
CA VAL A 18 -25.33 10.38 -3.58
C VAL A 18 -24.06 11.05 -3.02
N CYS A 19 -23.57 10.53 -1.89
CA CYS A 19 -22.25 10.84 -1.34
C CYS A 19 -21.43 9.56 -1.23
N ILE A 20 -20.18 9.58 -1.70
CA ILE A 20 -19.26 8.43 -1.65
C ILE A 20 -17.96 8.83 -0.96
N GLY A 21 -17.55 8.07 0.04
CA GLY A 21 -16.23 8.20 0.65
C GLY A 21 -15.15 7.62 -0.27
N VAL A 22 -14.31 8.47 -0.87
CA VAL A 22 -13.26 8.04 -1.82
C VAL A 22 -11.97 7.54 -1.12
N GLY A 23 -11.94 7.61 0.22
CA GLY A 23 -10.77 7.23 1.02
C GLY A 23 -9.50 8.00 0.66
N GLY A 24 -8.33 7.41 0.91
CA GLY A 24 -7.02 7.95 0.53
C GLY A 24 -6.65 7.76 -0.95
N THR A 25 -7.60 7.36 -1.79
CA THR A 25 -7.36 7.11 -3.22
C THR A 25 -7.05 8.41 -3.96
N ILE A 26 -7.76 9.49 -3.61
CA ILE A 26 -7.49 10.83 -4.14
C ILE A 26 -6.11 11.33 -3.65
N ASP A 27 -5.73 11.05 -2.41
CA ASP A 27 -4.39 11.39 -1.90
C ASP A 27 -3.28 10.68 -2.70
N ALA A 28 -3.51 9.43 -3.11
CA ALA A 28 -2.60 8.68 -3.97
C ALA A 28 -2.52 9.24 -5.40
N TRP A 29 -3.63 9.79 -5.93
CA TRP A 29 -3.69 10.39 -7.27
C TRP A 29 -3.14 11.82 -7.31
N SER A 30 -3.25 12.57 -6.21
CA SER A 30 -2.84 13.98 -6.12
C SER A 30 -1.32 14.24 -6.23
N GLY A 31 -0.49 13.20 -6.43
CA GLY A 31 0.96 13.33 -6.60
C GLY A 31 1.71 13.78 -5.34
N ARG A 32 1.03 14.11 -4.24
CA ARG A 32 1.64 14.57 -2.97
C ARG A 32 2.52 13.55 -2.28
N THR A 33 2.36 12.26 -2.59
CA THR A 33 3.21 11.20 -2.05
C THR A 33 4.20 10.76 -3.12
N PRO A 34 5.50 11.10 -3.00
CA PRO A 34 6.54 10.55 -3.86
C PRO A 34 6.43 9.04 -3.93
N ARG A 35 6.34 8.53 -5.16
CA ARG A 35 6.27 7.09 -5.42
C ARG A 35 7.55 6.43 -4.94
N ALA A 36 7.40 5.17 -4.51
CA ALA A 36 8.57 4.33 -4.29
C ALA A 36 9.38 4.20 -5.60
N PRO A 37 10.71 4.03 -5.51
CA PRO A 37 11.54 3.73 -6.68
C PRO A 37 10.97 2.59 -7.54
N ARG A 38 11.10 2.68 -8.87
CA ARG A 38 10.54 1.69 -9.81
C ARG A 38 11.00 0.25 -9.54
N TRP A 39 12.21 0.06 -9.00
CA TRP A 39 12.70 -1.27 -8.60
C TRP A 39 11.96 -1.83 -7.38
N MET A 40 11.58 -0.97 -6.42
CA MET A 40 10.77 -1.36 -5.26
C MET A 40 9.34 -1.68 -5.68
N ILE A 41 8.77 -0.90 -6.60
CA ILE A 41 7.43 -1.19 -7.15
C ILE A 41 7.42 -2.56 -7.86
N ARG A 42 8.40 -2.82 -8.74
CA ARG A 42 8.54 -4.13 -9.41
C ARG A 42 8.76 -5.29 -8.44
N ALA A 43 9.33 -5.00 -7.27
CA ALA A 43 9.53 -5.97 -6.20
C ALA A 43 8.31 -6.11 -5.26
N ASN A 44 7.22 -5.36 -5.46
CA ASN A 44 6.09 -5.22 -4.53
C ASN A 44 6.51 -4.71 -3.12
N LEU A 45 7.60 -3.94 -3.05
CA LEU A 45 8.17 -3.36 -1.84
C LEU A 45 7.73 -1.90 -1.59
N GLU A 46 6.70 -1.41 -2.27
CA GLU A 46 6.18 -0.05 -2.06
C GLU A 46 5.78 0.17 -0.59
N TRP A 47 5.24 -0.87 0.04
CA TRP A 47 4.86 -0.81 1.46
C TRP A 47 6.05 -0.56 2.40
N LEU A 48 7.22 -1.15 2.10
CA LEU A 48 8.45 -0.92 2.86
C LEU A 48 8.90 0.54 2.76
N TYR A 49 8.85 1.11 1.55
CA TYR A 49 9.14 2.52 1.31
C TYR A 49 8.20 3.44 2.11
N ARG A 50 6.90 3.14 2.14
CA ARG A 50 5.91 3.91 2.93
C ARG A 50 6.20 3.85 4.43
N ILE A 51 6.62 2.71 4.95
CA ILE A 51 6.89 2.55 6.40
C ILE A 51 8.11 3.34 6.84
N VAL A 52 9.20 3.26 6.06
CA VAL A 52 10.42 4.05 6.32
C VAL A 52 10.10 5.53 6.27
N ARG A 53 9.27 5.95 5.32
CA ARG A 53 8.98 7.36 5.09
C ARG A 53 8.03 8.00 6.10
N PHE A 54 7.03 7.27 6.58
CA PHE A 54 6.07 7.81 7.55
C PHE A 54 6.48 7.57 9.02
N GLY A 55 7.66 7.00 9.28
CA GLY A 55 8.23 6.88 10.63
C GLY A 55 7.43 5.96 11.58
N ARG A 56 6.50 5.14 11.06
CA ARG A 56 5.64 4.24 11.88
C ARG A 56 6.28 2.87 12.12
N TYR A 57 7.60 2.81 12.19
CA TYR A 57 8.38 1.56 12.31
C TYR A 57 7.97 0.72 13.54
N ARG A 58 7.69 1.34 14.68
CA ARG A 58 7.45 0.64 15.96
C ARG A 58 6.22 -0.28 15.97
N ARG A 59 5.18 0.03 15.18
CA ARG A 59 3.97 -0.81 15.08
C ARG A 59 3.95 -1.71 13.86
N SER A 60 4.67 -1.34 12.81
CA SER A 60 4.60 -2.05 11.54
C SER A 60 5.65 -3.15 11.39
N VAL A 61 6.82 -3.02 12.03
CA VAL A 61 8.00 -3.91 11.87
C VAL A 61 7.78 -5.38 12.31
N PRO A 62 7.05 -5.69 13.40
CA PRO A 62 6.89 -7.09 13.83
C PRO A 62 6.14 -8.00 12.83
N PRO A 63 4.94 -7.67 12.32
CA PRO A 63 4.26 -8.49 11.30
C PRO A 63 4.95 -8.42 9.93
N LEU A 64 5.68 -7.32 9.67
CA LEU A 64 6.50 -7.06 8.49
C LEU A 64 7.61 -8.10 8.28
N ALA A 65 8.31 -8.46 9.34
CA ALA A 65 9.49 -9.34 9.27
C ALA A 65 9.11 -10.73 8.74
N GLY A 66 7.97 -11.26 9.20
CA GLY A 66 7.42 -12.53 8.71
C GLY A 66 7.04 -12.46 7.22
N PHE A 67 6.38 -11.39 6.80
CA PHE A 67 6.02 -11.19 5.38
C PHE A 67 7.27 -11.05 4.49
N LEU A 68 8.28 -10.29 4.94
CA LEU A 68 9.53 -10.13 4.20
C LEU A 68 10.26 -11.47 4.04
N LEU A 69 10.33 -12.27 5.10
CA LEU A 69 10.88 -13.63 5.06
C LEU A 69 10.12 -14.53 4.07
N LEU A 70 8.79 -14.46 4.06
CA LEU A 70 7.97 -15.20 3.10
C LEU A 70 8.25 -14.77 1.65
N VAL A 71 8.38 -13.46 1.39
CA VAL A 71 8.70 -12.94 0.05
C VAL A 71 10.10 -13.34 -0.39
N VAL A 72 11.10 -13.23 0.49
CA VAL A 72 12.48 -13.65 0.19
C VAL A 72 12.53 -15.15 -0.06
N ARG A 73 11.87 -15.96 0.79
CA ARG A 73 11.79 -17.41 0.61
C ARG A 73 11.13 -17.78 -0.72
N GLU A 74 10.06 -17.11 -1.10
CA GLU A 74 9.38 -17.35 -2.37
C GLU A 74 10.22 -16.92 -3.57
N ARG A 75 10.94 -15.78 -3.48
CA ARG A 75 11.86 -15.33 -4.53
C ARG A 75 13.02 -16.30 -4.73
N LEU A 76 13.61 -16.80 -3.64
CA LEU A 76 14.67 -17.81 -3.68
C LEU A 76 14.17 -19.15 -4.23
N ARG A 77 12.95 -19.57 -3.86
CA ARG A 77 12.31 -20.77 -4.44
C ARG A 77 12.06 -20.64 -5.95
N ARG A 78 11.65 -19.45 -6.42
CA ARG A 78 11.45 -19.20 -7.86
C ARG A 78 12.77 -19.08 -8.61
N ALA A 79 13.79 -18.46 -8.02
CA ALA A 79 15.13 -18.38 -8.59
C ALA A 79 15.76 -19.78 -8.73
N GLY A 80 15.53 -20.68 -7.76
CA GLY A 80 15.94 -22.08 -7.85
C GLY A 80 15.14 -22.95 -8.84
N ARG A 81 13.96 -22.49 -9.28
CA ARG A 81 13.14 -23.15 -10.32
C ARG A 81 13.31 -22.56 -11.72
N GLY A 82 13.98 -21.42 -11.83
CA GLY A 82 14.38 -20.80 -13.09
C GLY A 82 15.80 -21.19 -13.47
N GLY A 83 16.04 -22.48 -13.74
CA GLY A 83 17.18 -22.87 -14.57
C GLY A 83 17.10 -22.15 -15.94
N PRO A 84 18.24 -21.93 -16.61
CA PRO A 84 18.28 -21.15 -17.85
C PRO A 84 17.28 -21.73 -18.85
N ARG A 85 16.32 -20.91 -19.29
CA ARG A 85 15.55 -21.20 -20.49
C ARG A 85 16.48 -20.98 -21.68
N SER A 86 17.20 -22.04 -22.03
CA SER A 86 17.73 -22.25 -23.37
C SER A 86 16.55 -22.53 -24.29
N GLY A 87 16.44 -21.80 -25.41
CA GLY A 87 15.46 -22.05 -26.48
C GLY A 87 14.42 -20.95 -26.60
#